data_AF-A0AAW5UKR3-F1
#
_entry.id   AF-A0AAW5UKR3-F1
#
_cell.length_a   1.000
_cell.length_b   1.000
_cell.length_c   1.000
_cell.angle_alpha   90.00
_cell.angle_beta   90.00
_cell.angle_gamma   90.00
#
_symmetry.space_group_name_H-M   'P 1'
#
loop_
_entity.id
_entity.type
_entity.pdbx_description
1 polymer ?
#
loop_
_entity_poly.entity_id
_entity_poly.type
_entity_poly.pdbx_seq_one_letter_code
_entity_poly.pdbx_strand_id
1 'polypeptide(L)'
;MEEIRKYPVGMQTFSDIREGNYVYVDKTRYIVDFLRNGSKYVFLSRPRRFGKSLFVSTLQAYYEGRKELFDGLALGEYEKEWVKRPVLHFDMSTAKNQTPEGLEEMLGYMLSEYEQVYGRDELAVQPSQRLQSLVKRAYKKTGQKVVVLIDEYDAPLLDVVHEKESLMPLRLVMRKFYSPLKYLDPWLEFTFITGITKFSQLSIFSEINNLDNISMFDQYSAICGISKTELLTVMKPDVELLAKSLGKTFDETVAELSSYYDGYHFSKKSEDVFNPFSLVKALRSKEIAAYWFSSGTPAYIINTLRKHHVGVMDIEQKSVGVDDFDVSPEQMTSALPLLYQSGYLTIKKYNPILQSYQLDYPNKEVRVGMVRSLAPNYLSPISLNNNSFIFDFLEQLYKNNMDGALQKMQAYLASISNRLANKNEKDFQTVFYLIFNLMGAYILVEEDSAIGRADAVLHMPDTIYVMELKFDKTAEEALKQIDDKGYLIPYSADGKRMVKVGINYDSQKRTIGQWKIVEG
;
A
#
# COMPACT_ATOMS: atom_id res chain seq x y z
N MET A 1 -29.78 25.14 1.17
CA MET A 1 -29.47 23.98 0.32
C MET A 1 -28.28 23.31 0.97
N GLU A 2 -28.38 22.04 1.36
CA GLU A 2 -27.18 21.29 1.82
C GLU A 2 -26.16 21.30 0.68
N GLU A 3 -24.96 21.79 0.96
CA GLU A 3 -23.89 21.85 0.00
C GLU A 3 -23.49 20.43 -0.38
N ILE A 4 -23.64 20.06 -1.66
CA ILE A 4 -23.31 18.72 -2.15
C ILE A 4 -21.79 18.52 -2.02
N ARG A 5 -21.36 17.73 -1.04
CA ARG A 5 -19.94 17.38 -0.89
C ARG A 5 -19.46 16.56 -2.09
N LYS A 6 -18.39 17.03 -2.73
CA LYS A 6 -17.75 16.37 -3.87
C LYS A 6 -16.44 15.72 -3.44
N TYR A 7 -16.23 14.46 -3.80
CA TYR A 7 -15.07 13.68 -3.40
C TYR A 7 -14.10 13.48 -4.58
N PRO A 8 -12.80 13.83 -4.44
CA PRO A 8 -11.83 13.81 -5.54
C PRO A 8 -11.26 12.41 -5.81
N VAL A 9 -12.11 11.43 -6.08
CA VAL A 9 -11.67 10.03 -6.29
C VAL A 9 -10.87 9.92 -7.58
N GLY A 10 -9.57 9.67 -7.45
CA GLY A 10 -8.65 9.51 -8.58
C GLY A 10 -8.24 10.82 -9.25
N MET A 11 -8.63 11.97 -8.69
CA MET A 11 -8.16 13.27 -9.17
C MET A 11 -6.75 13.54 -8.64
N GLN A 12 -5.86 13.97 -9.53
CA GLN A 12 -4.46 14.23 -9.23
C GLN A 12 -4.08 15.71 -9.47
N THR A 13 -4.93 16.48 -10.14
CA THR A 13 -4.72 17.90 -10.39
C THR A 13 -5.21 18.72 -9.19
N PHE A 14 -4.32 19.49 -8.57
CA PHE A 14 -4.67 20.35 -7.44
C PHE A 14 -5.68 21.44 -7.82
N SER A 15 -5.52 22.08 -8.99
CA SER A 15 -6.44 23.12 -9.44
C SER A 15 -7.87 22.59 -9.61
N ASP A 16 -8.05 21.42 -10.21
CA ASP A 16 -9.37 20.83 -10.45
C ASP A 16 -10.11 20.58 -9.13
N ILE A 17 -9.38 20.17 -8.08
CA ILE A 17 -9.93 19.96 -6.73
C ILE A 17 -10.39 21.29 -6.13
N ARG A 18 -9.53 22.32 -6.19
CA ARG A 18 -9.80 23.63 -5.58
C ARG A 18 -10.91 24.39 -6.32
N GLU A 19 -10.81 24.50 -7.64
CA GLU A 19 -11.79 25.18 -8.49
C GLU A 19 -13.13 24.43 -8.53
N GLY A 20 -13.10 23.10 -8.47
CA GLY A 20 -14.29 22.27 -8.43
C GLY A 20 -15.02 22.21 -7.07
N ASN A 21 -14.44 22.82 -6.02
CA ASN A 21 -14.87 22.75 -4.63
C ASN A 21 -15.03 21.28 -4.15
N TYR A 22 -14.00 20.47 -4.41
CA TYR A 22 -13.90 19.11 -3.89
C TYR A 22 -13.33 19.12 -2.47
N VAL A 23 -13.69 18.12 -1.66
CA VAL A 23 -13.09 17.91 -0.34
C VAL A 23 -11.57 17.78 -0.49
N TYR A 24 -10.84 18.64 0.21
CA TYR A 24 -9.38 18.68 0.21
C TYR A 24 -8.87 18.76 1.65
N VAL A 25 -7.93 17.88 2.00
CA VAL A 25 -7.22 17.92 3.28
C VAL A 25 -5.91 18.64 3.05
N ASP A 26 -5.70 19.74 3.78
CA ASP A 26 -4.58 20.64 3.55
C ASP A 26 -3.22 20.02 3.92
N LYS A 27 -2.39 19.80 2.90
CA LYS A 27 -0.99 19.33 3.04
C LYS A 27 0.03 20.44 2.81
N THR A 28 -0.41 21.67 2.58
CA THR A 28 0.48 22.77 2.18
C THR A 28 1.39 23.25 3.32
N ARG A 29 1.08 22.91 4.57
CA ARG A 29 2.01 23.11 5.71
C ARG A 29 3.39 22.48 5.49
N TYR A 30 3.45 21.33 4.82
CA TYR A 30 4.72 20.66 4.54
C TYR A 30 5.57 21.43 3.52
N ILE A 31 4.93 22.17 2.62
CA ILE A 31 5.63 23.08 1.69
C ILE A 31 6.22 24.26 2.48
N VAL A 32 5.47 24.81 3.45
CA VAL A 32 5.99 25.84 4.38
C VAL A 32 7.23 25.33 5.12
N ASP A 33 7.22 24.08 5.59
CA ASP A 33 8.38 23.48 6.26
C ASP A 33 9.59 23.36 5.31
N PHE A 34 9.39 22.97 4.05
CA PHE A 34 10.47 22.93 3.05
C PHE A 34 11.10 24.31 2.83
N LEU A 35 10.27 25.36 2.71
CA LEU A 35 10.73 26.72 2.53
C LEU A 35 11.53 27.22 3.74
N ARG A 36 11.05 26.95 4.96
CA ARG A 36 11.73 27.34 6.20
C ARG A 36 13.07 26.65 6.40
N ASN A 37 13.14 25.38 6.01
CA ASN A 37 14.36 24.58 6.13
C ASN A 37 15.35 24.82 4.98
N GLY A 38 14.97 25.59 3.95
CA GLY A 38 15.79 25.79 2.76
C GLY A 38 15.98 24.50 1.95
N SER A 39 15.03 23.57 2.02
CA SER A 39 15.09 22.30 1.31
C SER A 39 15.07 22.52 -0.19
N LYS A 40 16.09 22.01 -0.90
CA LYS A 40 16.27 22.21 -2.34
C LYS A 40 16.08 20.96 -3.18
N TYR A 41 16.59 19.82 -2.73
CA TYR A 41 16.48 18.54 -3.43
C TYR A 41 15.76 17.56 -2.51
N VAL A 42 14.49 17.29 -2.78
CA VAL A 42 13.64 16.48 -1.90
C VAL A 42 13.20 15.21 -2.62
N PHE A 43 13.32 14.08 -1.93
CA PHE A 43 12.83 12.80 -2.40
C PHE A 43 11.77 12.23 -1.46
N LEU A 44 10.64 11.81 -2.03
CA LEU A 44 9.54 11.17 -1.30
C LEU A 44 9.09 9.87 -1.99
N SER A 45 9.23 8.74 -1.30
CA SER A 45 8.61 7.49 -1.69
C SER A 45 7.36 7.23 -0.84
N ARG A 46 6.23 6.96 -1.50
CA ARG A 46 4.99 6.48 -0.86
C ARG A 46 4.32 5.43 -1.74
N PRO A 47 3.46 4.55 -1.18
CA PRO A 47 2.73 3.57 -1.97
C PRO A 47 1.90 4.18 -3.11
N ARG A 48 1.48 3.34 -4.06
CA ARG A 48 0.58 3.76 -5.15
C ARG A 48 -0.70 4.38 -4.58
N ARG A 49 -1.25 5.41 -5.23
CA ARG A 49 -2.51 6.07 -4.85
C ARG A 49 -2.54 6.71 -3.44
N PHE A 50 -1.38 7.08 -2.89
CA PHE A 50 -1.28 7.81 -1.62
C PHE A 50 -1.37 9.35 -1.76
N GLY A 51 -1.57 9.87 -2.97
CA GLY A 51 -1.66 11.32 -3.20
C GLY A 51 -0.33 11.99 -3.58
N LYS A 52 0.68 11.23 -3.97
CA LYS A 52 1.98 11.76 -4.45
C LYS A 52 1.81 12.76 -5.61
N SER A 53 1.14 12.35 -6.69
CA SER A 53 0.87 13.21 -7.86
C SER A 53 0.05 14.44 -7.52
N LEU A 54 -0.89 14.32 -6.57
CA LEU A 54 -1.64 15.47 -6.07
C LEU A 54 -0.72 16.46 -5.33
N PHE A 55 0.20 15.95 -4.52
CA PHE A 55 1.20 16.79 -3.85
C PHE A 55 2.17 17.45 -4.86
N VAL A 56 2.58 16.72 -5.90
CA VAL A 56 3.37 17.28 -7.01
C VAL A 56 2.61 18.40 -7.73
N SER A 57 1.33 18.19 -8.05
CA SER A 57 0.48 19.21 -8.66
C SER A 57 0.28 20.43 -7.74
N THR A 58 0.24 20.21 -6.41
CA THR A 58 0.19 21.30 -5.42
C THR A 58 1.49 22.12 -5.43
N LEU A 59 2.66 21.46 -5.48
CA LEU A 59 3.96 22.13 -5.64
C LEU A 59 4.04 22.91 -6.96
N GLN A 60 3.57 22.32 -8.07
CA GLN A 60 3.52 22.97 -9.37
C GLN A 60 2.70 24.26 -9.29
N ALA A 61 1.47 24.20 -8.77
CA ALA A 61 0.60 25.37 -8.64
C ALA A 61 1.23 26.49 -7.77
N TYR A 62 1.93 26.11 -6.70
CA TYR A 62 2.63 27.07 -5.85
C TYR A 62 3.74 27.80 -6.62
N TYR A 63 4.65 27.06 -7.26
CA TYR A 63 5.78 27.65 -7.98
C TYR A 63 5.38 28.36 -9.27
N GLU A 64 4.25 28.03 -9.88
CA GLU A 64 3.65 28.79 -10.99
C GLU A 64 3.01 30.11 -10.54
N GLY A 65 2.90 30.35 -9.22
CA GLY A 65 2.36 31.58 -8.64
C GLY A 65 0.83 31.63 -8.62
N ARG A 66 0.13 30.49 -8.65
CA ARG A 66 -1.35 30.39 -8.67
C ARG A 66 -1.96 30.63 -7.28
N LYS A 67 -1.79 31.84 -6.75
CA LYS A 67 -2.17 32.25 -5.39
C LYS A 67 -3.60 31.89 -5.02
N GLU A 68 -4.54 32.10 -5.94
CA GLU A 68 -5.98 31.91 -5.74
C GLU A 68 -6.35 30.48 -5.30
N LEU A 69 -5.54 29.48 -5.66
CA LEU A 69 -5.80 28.09 -5.30
C LEU A 69 -5.51 27.80 -3.82
N PHE A 70 -4.75 28.67 -3.14
CA PHE A 70 -4.26 28.47 -1.78
C PHE A 70 -5.03 29.27 -0.73
N ASP A 71 -6.11 29.94 -1.11
CA ASP A 71 -6.96 30.66 -0.17
C ASP A 71 -7.51 29.71 0.91
N GLY A 72 -7.29 30.08 2.19
CA GLY A 72 -7.66 29.27 3.35
C GLY A 72 -6.79 28.04 3.61
N LEU A 73 -5.62 27.92 2.96
CA LEU A 73 -4.62 26.87 3.21
C LEU A 73 -3.40 27.45 3.95
N ALA A 74 -2.67 26.61 4.68
CA ALA A 74 -1.52 27.00 5.50
C ALA A 74 -0.44 27.76 4.69
N LEU A 75 -0.17 27.32 3.45
CA LEU A 75 0.78 28.02 2.57
C LEU A 75 0.25 29.37 2.08
N GLY A 76 -1.06 29.49 1.85
CA GLY A 76 -1.71 30.76 1.50
C GLY A 76 -1.57 31.82 2.59
N GLU A 77 -1.62 31.38 3.85
CA GLU A 77 -1.41 32.26 5.01
C GLU A 77 0.06 32.62 5.21
N TYR A 78 0.99 31.73 4.85
CA TYR A 78 2.43 31.93 4.98
C TYR A 78 3.03 32.80 3.86
N GLU A 79 2.76 32.46 2.60
CA GLU A 79 3.39 33.10 1.43
C GLU A 79 2.82 34.50 1.15
N LYS A 80 3.71 35.47 0.92
CA LYS A 80 3.34 36.87 0.69
C LYS A 80 3.74 37.38 -0.70
N GLU A 81 4.83 36.89 -1.27
CA GLU A 81 5.44 37.49 -2.46
C GLU A 81 5.09 36.73 -3.75
N TRP A 82 4.61 35.48 -3.67
CA TRP A 82 4.07 34.67 -4.78
C TRP A 82 4.88 34.80 -6.08
N VAL A 83 6.17 34.49 -5.99
CA VAL A 83 7.09 34.61 -7.13
C VAL A 83 6.83 33.50 -8.14
N LYS A 84 6.41 33.88 -9.35
CA LYS A 84 6.23 32.94 -10.47
C LYS A 84 7.58 32.42 -10.98
N ARG A 85 7.72 31.10 -11.04
CA ARG A 85 8.92 30.40 -11.52
C ARG A 85 8.60 29.47 -12.70
N PRO A 86 9.57 29.21 -13.61
CA PRO A 86 9.46 28.13 -14.57
C PRO A 86 9.39 26.78 -13.85
N VAL A 87 8.38 25.98 -14.15
CA VAL A 87 8.24 24.62 -13.63
C VAL A 87 8.38 23.63 -14.78
N LEU A 88 9.27 22.64 -14.62
CA LEU A 88 9.44 21.50 -15.51
C LEU A 88 8.93 20.26 -14.76
N HIS A 89 7.72 19.84 -15.08
CA HIS A 89 7.09 18.64 -14.51
C HIS A 89 7.21 17.47 -15.50
N PHE A 90 7.88 16.40 -15.08
CA PHE A 90 8.06 15.16 -15.83
C PHE A 90 7.30 14.03 -15.14
N ASP A 91 6.23 13.53 -15.76
CA ASP A 91 5.49 12.35 -15.31
C ASP A 91 5.94 11.11 -16.10
N MET A 92 6.56 10.17 -15.40
CA MET A 92 7.09 8.92 -15.98
C MET A 92 6.07 7.78 -16.00
N SER A 93 4.80 8.01 -15.62
CA SER A 93 3.76 6.97 -15.49
C SER A 93 3.49 6.17 -16.76
N THR A 94 3.79 6.76 -17.92
CA THR A 94 3.64 6.18 -19.27
C THR A 94 4.90 5.45 -19.76
N ALA A 95 6.01 5.53 -19.03
CA ALA A 95 7.32 4.97 -19.40
C ALA A 95 7.51 3.50 -19.01
N LYS A 96 6.43 2.72 -18.94
CA LYS A 96 6.45 1.31 -18.50
C LYS A 96 6.83 0.39 -19.66
N ASN A 97 7.52 -0.71 -19.34
CA ASN A 97 7.91 -1.75 -20.31
C ASN A 97 8.68 -1.22 -21.53
N GLN A 98 9.56 -0.25 -21.31
CA GLN A 98 10.38 0.37 -22.36
C GLN A 98 11.67 -0.41 -22.60
N THR A 99 12.19 -0.31 -23.83
CA THR A 99 13.61 -0.59 -24.09
C THR A 99 14.45 0.64 -23.71
N PRO A 100 15.78 0.51 -23.55
CA PRO A 100 16.64 1.67 -23.31
C PRO A 100 16.48 2.77 -24.36
N GLU A 101 16.39 2.39 -25.64
CA GLU A 101 16.21 3.32 -26.75
C GLU A 101 14.82 3.98 -26.70
N GLY A 102 13.77 3.21 -26.45
CA GLY A 102 12.41 3.74 -26.30
C GLY A 102 12.28 4.71 -25.13
N LEU A 103 12.98 4.44 -24.02
CA LEU A 103 13.06 5.35 -22.88
C LEU A 103 13.79 6.65 -23.24
N GLU A 104 14.90 6.59 -23.98
CA GLU A 104 15.61 7.79 -24.46
C GLU A 104 14.73 8.65 -25.38
N GLU A 105 14.00 8.02 -26.31
CA GLU A 105 13.05 8.70 -27.20
C GLU A 105 11.93 9.39 -26.41
N MET A 106 11.36 8.69 -25.44
CA MET A 106 10.30 9.21 -24.59
C MET A 106 10.74 10.41 -23.75
N LEU A 107 11.92 10.33 -23.13
CA LEU A 107 12.52 11.47 -22.42
C LEU A 107 12.72 12.65 -23.38
N GLY A 108 13.15 12.37 -24.61
CA GLY A 108 13.26 13.36 -25.67
C GLY A 108 11.91 13.99 -26.07
N TYR A 109 10.83 13.21 -26.08
CA TYR A 109 9.48 13.70 -26.35
C TYR A 109 9.00 14.65 -25.23
N MET A 110 9.12 14.25 -23.96
CA MET A 110 8.75 15.09 -22.81
C MET A 110 9.49 16.43 -22.80
N LEU A 111 10.78 16.43 -23.13
CA LEU A 111 11.56 17.67 -23.24
C LEU A 111 11.06 18.59 -24.36
N SER A 112 10.56 18.02 -25.46
CA SER A 112 10.15 18.77 -26.64
C SER A 112 8.97 19.72 -26.33
N GLU A 113 8.10 19.36 -25.39
CA GLU A 113 6.99 20.22 -24.96
C GLU A 113 7.50 21.53 -24.34
N TYR A 114 8.51 21.44 -23.47
CA TYR A 114 9.12 22.61 -22.85
C TYR A 114 10.05 23.38 -23.80
N GLU A 115 10.71 22.68 -24.73
CA GLU A 115 11.52 23.31 -25.78
C GLU A 115 10.70 24.21 -26.70
N GLN A 116 9.41 23.91 -26.92
CA GLN A 116 8.51 24.82 -27.65
C GLN A 116 8.32 26.15 -26.90
N VAL A 117 8.35 26.13 -25.57
CA VAL A 117 8.15 27.31 -24.72
C VAL A 117 9.44 28.10 -24.51
N TYR A 118 10.55 27.42 -24.20
CA TYR A 118 11.82 28.06 -23.81
C TYR A 118 12.88 28.06 -24.91
N GLY A 119 12.64 27.34 -26.00
CA GLY A 119 13.54 27.20 -27.15
C GLY A 119 14.40 25.92 -27.09
N ARG A 120 14.64 25.33 -28.27
CA ARG A 120 15.51 24.15 -28.46
C ARG A 120 16.96 24.56 -28.78
N ASP A 121 17.89 23.70 -28.38
CA ASP A 121 19.29 23.77 -28.78
C ASP A 121 19.60 22.65 -29.76
N GLU A 122 19.77 22.99 -31.03
CA GLU A 122 19.99 22.00 -32.10
C GLU A 122 21.31 21.23 -31.93
N LEU A 123 22.26 21.74 -31.13
CA LEU A 123 23.50 21.03 -30.81
C LEU A 123 23.33 20.02 -29.68
N ALA A 124 22.25 20.12 -28.89
CA ALA A 124 21.94 19.19 -27.82
C ALA A 124 21.14 18.00 -28.38
N VAL A 125 21.86 16.91 -28.67
CA VAL A 125 21.25 15.70 -29.24
C VAL A 125 20.69 14.80 -28.15
N GLN A 126 21.48 14.57 -27.10
CA GLN A 126 21.13 13.64 -26.03
C GLN A 126 20.12 14.25 -25.04
N PRO A 127 19.15 13.47 -24.50
CA PRO A 127 18.17 13.99 -23.54
C PRO A 127 18.80 14.73 -22.34
N SER A 128 19.94 14.28 -21.83
CA SER A 128 20.66 14.95 -20.74
C SER A 128 21.17 16.35 -21.13
N GLN A 129 21.73 16.50 -22.34
CA GLN A 129 22.18 17.78 -22.87
C GLN A 129 21.00 18.73 -23.09
N ARG A 130 19.89 18.18 -23.60
CA ARG A 130 18.65 18.92 -23.86
C ARG A 130 18.05 19.44 -22.56
N LEU A 131 17.97 18.62 -21.50
CA LEU A 131 17.57 19.06 -20.15
C LEU A 131 18.45 20.19 -19.63
N GLN A 132 19.77 20.06 -19.77
CA GLN A 132 20.73 21.08 -19.34
C GLN A 132 20.52 22.42 -20.06
N SER A 133 20.36 22.38 -21.39
CA SER A 133 20.13 23.58 -22.20
C SER A 133 18.76 24.20 -21.88
N LEU A 134 17.72 23.37 -21.71
CA LEU A 134 16.37 23.79 -21.39
C LEU A 134 16.30 24.59 -20.08
N VAL A 135 16.89 24.09 -18.99
CA VAL A 135 16.92 24.77 -17.69
C VAL A 135 17.61 26.14 -17.80
N LYS A 136 18.77 26.21 -18.47
CA LYS A 136 19.48 27.47 -18.68
C LYS A 136 18.68 28.47 -19.53
N ARG A 137 17.98 28.00 -20.55
CA ARG A 137 17.13 28.83 -21.42
C ARG A 137 15.91 29.34 -20.69
N ALA A 138 15.25 28.50 -19.89
CA ALA A 138 14.13 28.90 -19.04
C ALA A 138 14.56 29.99 -18.05
N TYR A 139 15.71 29.82 -17.39
CA TYR A 139 16.29 30.85 -16.53
C TYR A 139 16.61 32.14 -17.31
N LYS A 140 17.30 32.05 -18.46
CA LYS A 140 17.65 33.22 -19.27
C LYS A 140 16.43 33.99 -19.77
N LYS A 141 15.34 33.28 -20.10
CA LYS A 141 14.11 33.87 -20.63
C LYS A 141 13.27 34.54 -19.55
N THR A 142 13.23 33.97 -18.34
CA THR A 142 12.35 34.44 -17.25
C THR A 142 13.06 35.25 -16.17
N GLY A 143 14.38 35.16 -16.08
CA GLY A 143 15.17 35.72 -14.97
C GLY A 143 15.00 34.97 -13.65
N GLN A 144 14.22 33.87 -13.62
CA GLN A 144 13.86 33.14 -12.42
C GLN A 144 14.48 31.74 -12.44
N LYS A 145 14.92 31.27 -11.27
CA LYS A 145 15.39 29.89 -11.10
C LYS A 145 14.26 28.89 -11.38
N VAL A 146 14.64 27.75 -11.93
CA VAL A 146 13.73 26.71 -12.46
C VAL A 146 13.41 25.69 -11.38
N VAL A 147 12.18 25.23 -11.35
CA VAL A 147 11.72 24.13 -10.50
C VAL A 147 11.58 22.87 -11.35
N VAL A 148 12.11 21.75 -10.86
CA VAL A 148 12.02 20.45 -11.53
C VAL A 148 11.22 19.50 -10.66
N LEU A 149 10.11 18.99 -11.18
CA LEU A 149 9.24 18.03 -10.51
C LEU A 149 9.25 16.72 -11.30
N ILE A 150 9.57 15.61 -10.66
CA ILE A 150 9.65 14.29 -11.29
C ILE A 150 8.67 13.37 -10.57
N ASP A 151 7.59 13.00 -11.24
CA ASP A 151 6.59 12.05 -10.74
C ASP A 151 6.78 10.65 -11.34
N GLU A 152 6.42 9.64 -10.57
CA GLU A 152 6.59 8.21 -10.86
C GLU A 152 7.98 7.85 -11.43
N TYR A 153 9.07 8.43 -10.89
CA TYR A 153 10.43 8.30 -11.44
C TYR A 153 10.88 6.84 -11.66
N ASP A 154 10.33 5.91 -10.88
CA ASP A 154 10.65 4.50 -10.88
C ASP A 154 9.81 3.66 -11.84
N ALA A 155 8.77 4.23 -12.46
CA ALA A 155 7.90 3.53 -13.40
C ALA A 155 8.62 2.75 -14.53
N PRO A 156 9.71 3.26 -15.15
CA PRO A 156 10.47 2.48 -16.14
C PRO A 156 11.17 1.25 -15.58
N LEU A 157 11.43 1.21 -14.28
CA LEU A 157 12.26 0.21 -13.62
C LEU A 157 11.44 -0.84 -12.85
N LEU A 158 10.23 -0.49 -12.42
CA LEU A 158 9.39 -1.33 -11.56
C LEU A 158 9.08 -2.69 -12.18
N ASP A 159 8.68 -2.72 -13.45
CA ASP A 159 8.27 -3.97 -14.10
C ASP A 159 9.44 -4.95 -14.27
N VAL A 160 10.66 -4.43 -14.47
CA VAL A 160 11.88 -5.23 -14.65
C VAL A 160 12.73 -5.37 -13.38
N VAL A 161 12.24 -4.91 -12.22
CA VAL A 161 13.01 -4.92 -10.95
C VAL A 161 13.49 -6.32 -10.55
N HIS A 162 12.78 -7.35 -11.00
CA HIS A 162 13.10 -8.75 -10.76
C HIS A 162 14.11 -9.33 -11.77
N GLU A 163 14.41 -8.63 -12.88
CA GLU A 163 15.29 -9.04 -13.98
C GLU A 163 16.57 -8.20 -14.04
N LYS A 164 17.69 -8.74 -13.55
CA LYS A 164 18.95 -7.96 -13.45
C LYS A 164 19.48 -7.47 -14.81
N GLU A 165 19.34 -8.29 -15.86
CA GLU A 165 19.87 -7.98 -17.19
C GLU A 165 19.11 -6.84 -17.88
N SER A 166 17.79 -6.82 -17.74
CA SER A 166 16.91 -5.77 -18.28
C SER A 166 16.99 -4.46 -17.47
N LEU A 167 17.17 -4.55 -16.16
CA LEU A 167 17.17 -3.40 -15.25
C LEU A 167 18.38 -2.46 -15.43
N MET A 168 19.58 -3.02 -15.62
CA MET A 168 20.82 -2.24 -15.65
C MET A 168 20.90 -1.24 -16.83
N PRO A 169 20.54 -1.61 -18.07
CA PRO A 169 20.48 -0.68 -19.19
C PRO A 169 19.50 0.49 -18.98
N LEU A 170 18.27 0.21 -18.51
CA LEU A 170 17.26 1.24 -18.25
C LEU A 170 17.70 2.21 -17.15
N ARG A 171 18.30 1.67 -16.08
CA ARG A 171 18.90 2.49 -15.02
C ARG A 171 19.99 3.41 -15.56
N LEU A 172 20.82 2.94 -16.48
CA LEU A 172 21.88 3.76 -17.07
C LEU A 172 21.30 4.96 -17.84
N VAL A 173 20.21 4.76 -18.59
CA VAL A 173 19.49 5.84 -19.27
C VAL A 173 18.98 6.87 -18.26
N MET A 174 18.29 6.41 -17.20
CA MET A 174 17.78 7.30 -16.14
C MET A 174 18.90 8.08 -15.44
N ARG A 175 20.01 7.41 -15.08
CA ARG A 175 21.17 8.05 -14.46
C ARG A 175 21.77 9.12 -15.37
N LYS A 176 21.95 8.81 -16.66
CA LYS A 176 22.45 9.78 -17.66
C LYS A 176 21.53 10.99 -17.75
N PHE A 177 20.22 10.78 -17.82
CA PHE A 177 19.23 11.84 -17.93
C PHE A 177 19.26 12.81 -16.74
N TYR A 178 19.32 12.30 -15.51
CA TYR A 178 19.30 13.15 -14.29
C TYR A 178 20.67 13.69 -13.88
N SER A 179 21.78 13.13 -14.37
CA SER A 179 23.14 13.59 -14.05
C SER A 179 23.38 15.12 -14.17
N PRO A 180 22.79 15.86 -15.14
CA PRO A 180 23.02 17.30 -15.25
C PRO A 180 22.44 18.11 -14.10
N LEU A 181 21.50 17.57 -13.30
CA LEU A 181 20.85 18.30 -12.21
C LEU A 181 21.86 18.84 -11.17
N LYS A 182 22.96 18.12 -10.94
CA LYS A 182 24.07 18.57 -10.08
C LYS A 182 24.71 19.85 -10.62
N TYR A 183 25.05 19.84 -11.91
CA TYR A 183 25.66 20.99 -12.58
C TYR A 183 24.67 22.16 -12.68
N LEU A 184 23.37 21.87 -12.80
CA LEU A 184 22.32 22.87 -12.91
C LEU A 184 21.97 23.56 -11.59
N ASP A 185 22.57 23.18 -10.45
CA ASP A 185 22.28 23.74 -9.13
C ASP A 185 22.16 25.28 -9.09
N PRO A 186 23.04 26.09 -9.73
CA PRO A 186 22.90 27.55 -9.72
C PRO A 186 21.62 28.09 -10.37
N TRP A 187 21.03 27.32 -11.28
CA TRP A 187 19.83 27.67 -12.04
C TRP A 187 18.55 27.03 -11.48
N LEU A 188 18.68 26.12 -10.52
CA LEU A 188 17.55 25.42 -9.89
C LEU A 188 17.13 26.11 -8.60
N GLU A 189 15.82 26.27 -8.44
CA GLU A 189 15.20 26.70 -7.18
C GLU A 189 14.91 25.49 -6.30
N PHE A 190 14.24 24.48 -6.87
CA PHE A 190 13.73 23.34 -6.15
C PHE A 190 13.63 22.13 -7.07
N THR A 191 13.97 20.95 -6.56
CA THR A 191 13.82 19.66 -7.23
C THR A 191 13.06 18.71 -6.32
N PHE A 192 11.93 18.20 -6.80
CA PHE A 192 11.16 17.19 -6.09
C PHE A 192 11.07 15.91 -6.91
N ILE A 193 11.38 14.79 -6.29
CA ILE A 193 11.38 13.47 -6.92
C ILE A 193 10.49 12.55 -6.12
N THR A 194 9.57 11.88 -6.78
CA THR A 194 8.63 10.98 -6.10
C THR A 194 8.36 9.71 -6.89
N GLY A 195 8.12 8.63 -6.15
CA GLY A 195 7.92 7.28 -6.70
C GLY A 195 7.36 6.32 -5.67
N ILE A 196 7.28 5.04 -6.02
CA ILE A 196 6.87 3.98 -5.09
C ILE A 196 8.09 3.48 -4.31
N THR A 197 9.17 3.22 -5.02
CA THR A 197 10.37 2.57 -4.52
C THR A 197 11.49 3.56 -4.27
N LYS A 198 12.48 3.13 -3.48
CA LYS A 198 13.71 3.85 -3.18
C LYS A 198 14.88 3.21 -3.94
N PHE A 199 14.82 3.17 -5.27
CA PHE A 199 16.05 2.92 -6.04
C PHE A 199 17.12 3.89 -5.52
N SER A 200 18.22 3.35 -4.98
CA SER A 200 19.07 4.10 -4.07
C SER A 200 19.60 5.41 -4.67
N GLN A 201 19.90 6.36 -3.79
CA GLN A 201 20.72 7.52 -4.15
C GLN A 201 21.99 7.08 -4.85
N LEU A 202 22.60 5.96 -4.47
CA LEU A 202 23.78 5.39 -5.13
C LEU A 202 23.52 4.86 -6.56
N SER A 203 22.26 4.66 -6.97
CA SER A 203 21.93 3.97 -8.21
C SER A 203 21.65 4.92 -9.39
N ILE A 204 20.70 5.86 -9.22
CA ILE A 204 20.25 6.79 -10.26
C ILE A 204 20.67 8.24 -9.95
N PHE A 205 20.59 8.63 -8.68
CA PHE A 205 20.80 10.01 -8.23
C PHE A 205 22.16 10.23 -7.57
N SER A 206 23.14 9.37 -7.85
CA SER A 206 24.44 9.35 -7.13
C SER A 206 25.23 10.62 -7.33
N GLU A 207 24.93 11.34 -8.39
CA GLU A 207 25.54 12.62 -8.71
C GLU A 207 24.95 13.79 -7.91
N ILE A 208 23.76 13.63 -7.30
CA ILE A 208 23.09 14.65 -6.51
C ILE A 208 23.52 14.50 -5.05
N ASN A 209 24.51 15.30 -4.64
CA ASN A 209 25.17 15.15 -3.34
C ASN A 209 24.27 15.39 -2.11
N ASN A 210 23.11 16.05 -2.26
CA ASN A 210 22.26 16.52 -1.15
C ASN A 210 20.76 16.18 -1.35
N LEU A 211 20.44 14.98 -1.86
CA LEU A 211 19.04 14.57 -1.98
C LEU A 211 18.48 14.19 -0.60
N ASP A 212 17.56 15.00 -0.05
CA ASP A 212 16.92 14.72 1.23
C ASP A 212 15.81 13.68 1.05
N ASN A 213 16.08 12.43 1.46
CA ASN A 213 15.07 11.38 1.49
C ASN A 213 14.17 11.53 2.72
N ILE A 214 13.09 12.30 2.56
CA ILE A 214 12.13 12.60 3.63
C ILE A 214 11.18 11.45 3.94
N SER A 215 11.26 10.32 3.22
CA SER A 215 10.27 9.26 3.27
C SER A 215 10.12 8.62 4.65
N MET A 216 11.19 8.57 5.44
CA MET A 216 11.24 7.97 6.79
C MET A 216 11.31 9.01 7.91
N PHE A 217 11.16 10.30 7.58
CA PHE A 217 11.23 11.38 8.56
C PHE A 217 9.88 11.52 9.26
N ASP A 218 9.90 11.47 10.60
CA ASP A 218 8.71 11.45 11.45
C ASP A 218 7.76 12.64 11.15
N GLN A 219 8.32 13.84 10.96
CA GLN A 219 7.57 15.05 10.67
C GLN A 219 6.84 15.02 9.31
N TYR A 220 7.26 14.17 8.37
CA TYR A 220 6.65 14.05 7.04
C TYR A 220 5.88 12.73 6.88
N SER A 221 5.60 12.01 7.97
CA SER A 221 4.86 10.74 7.95
C SER A 221 3.50 10.89 7.24
N ALA A 222 2.72 11.91 7.60
CA ALA A 222 1.40 12.20 7.03
C ALA A 222 1.39 13.19 5.85
N ILE A 223 2.53 13.44 5.19
CA ILE A 223 2.60 14.31 3.99
C ILE A 223 1.71 13.83 2.84
N CYS A 224 1.47 12.53 2.80
CA CYS A 224 0.57 11.84 1.88
C CYS A 224 -0.32 10.90 2.69
N GLY A 225 -1.53 10.64 2.21
CA GLY A 225 -2.58 9.97 2.97
C GLY A 225 -3.35 10.91 3.90
N ILE A 226 -4.31 10.34 4.64
CA ILE A 226 -5.14 11.08 5.60
C ILE A 226 -4.77 10.58 6.99
N SER A 227 -4.32 11.45 7.90
CA SER A 227 -4.05 11.01 9.26
C SER A 227 -5.34 10.80 10.04
N LYS A 228 -5.30 10.00 11.10
CA LYS A 228 -6.44 9.82 12.01
C LYS A 228 -6.97 11.14 12.55
N THR A 229 -6.09 12.09 12.85
CA THR A 229 -6.46 13.44 13.28
C THR A 229 -7.27 14.15 12.20
N GLU A 230 -6.82 14.11 10.94
CA GLU A 230 -7.49 14.74 9.80
C GLU A 230 -8.86 14.09 9.51
N LEU A 231 -8.95 12.76 9.66
CA LEU A 231 -10.21 12.02 9.54
C LEU A 231 -11.24 12.52 10.58
N LEU A 232 -10.82 12.65 11.84
CA LEU A 232 -11.69 13.02 12.96
C LEU A 232 -12.00 14.51 13.06
N THR A 233 -11.29 15.36 12.31
CA THR A 233 -11.45 16.81 12.34
C THR A 233 -11.97 17.34 11.00
N VAL A 234 -11.13 17.33 9.97
CA VAL A 234 -11.43 17.88 8.63
C VAL A 234 -12.53 17.07 7.94
N MET A 235 -12.45 15.73 8.03
CA MET A 235 -13.39 14.83 7.35
C MET A 235 -14.54 14.33 8.25
N LYS A 236 -14.68 14.89 9.45
CA LYS A 236 -15.72 14.49 10.41
C LYS A 236 -17.13 14.49 9.80
N PRO A 237 -17.56 15.53 9.06
CA PRO A 237 -18.89 15.53 8.45
C PRO A 237 -19.06 14.44 7.38
N ASP A 238 -17.98 14.08 6.68
CA ASP A 238 -18.03 13.01 5.66
C ASP A 238 -18.26 11.64 6.33
N VAL A 239 -17.59 11.41 7.46
CA VAL A 239 -17.76 10.18 8.25
C VAL A 239 -19.15 10.11 8.88
N GLU A 240 -19.70 11.22 9.37
CA GLU A 240 -21.09 11.28 9.88
C GLU A 240 -22.11 10.96 8.78
N LEU A 241 -21.90 11.45 7.56
CA LEU A 241 -22.75 11.13 6.41
C LEU A 241 -22.67 9.65 6.02
N LEU A 242 -21.47 9.06 6.07
CA LEU A 242 -21.29 7.62 5.85
C LEU A 242 -22.00 6.81 6.94
N ALA A 243 -21.79 7.17 8.21
CA ALA A 243 -22.41 6.51 9.37
C ALA A 243 -23.94 6.47 9.24
N LYS A 244 -24.55 7.62 8.91
CA LYS A 244 -25.99 7.72 8.64
C LYS A 244 -26.44 6.81 7.49
N SER A 245 -25.64 6.70 6.42
CA SER A 245 -25.96 5.83 5.29
C SER A 245 -25.85 4.34 5.61
N LEU A 246 -24.94 3.97 6.50
CA LEU A 246 -24.71 2.59 6.91
C LEU A 246 -25.60 2.17 8.09
N GLY A 247 -26.34 3.10 8.71
CA GLY A 247 -27.12 2.85 9.92
C GLY A 247 -26.26 2.59 11.15
N LYS A 248 -25.05 3.16 11.19
CA LYS A 248 -24.06 3.01 12.26
C LYS A 248 -23.86 4.31 13.02
N THR A 249 -23.31 4.22 14.22
CA THR A 249 -22.79 5.39 14.95
C THR A 249 -21.51 5.91 14.29
N PHE A 250 -21.12 7.14 14.64
CA PHE A 250 -19.85 7.72 14.21
C PHE A 250 -18.66 6.84 14.64
N ASP A 251 -18.63 6.43 15.91
CA ASP A 251 -17.52 5.64 16.47
C ASP A 251 -17.41 4.25 15.84
N GLU A 252 -18.54 3.56 15.58
CA GLU A 252 -18.55 2.29 14.85
C GLU A 252 -18.04 2.45 13.41
N THR A 253 -18.41 3.55 12.75
CA THR A 253 -17.97 3.85 11.38
C THR A 253 -16.48 4.16 11.34
N VAL A 254 -15.96 4.94 12.30
CA VAL A 254 -14.53 5.20 12.45
C VAL A 254 -13.77 3.90 12.70
N ALA A 255 -14.25 3.05 13.60
CA ALA A 255 -13.62 1.75 13.89
C ALA A 255 -13.57 0.86 12.64
N GLU A 256 -14.65 0.81 11.86
CA GLU A 256 -14.70 0.04 10.62
C GLU A 256 -13.76 0.61 9.55
N LEU A 257 -13.76 1.92 9.32
CA LEU A 257 -12.81 2.60 8.42
C LEU A 257 -11.36 2.35 8.86
N SER A 258 -11.07 2.41 10.16
CA SER A 258 -9.75 2.10 10.71
C SER A 258 -9.34 0.67 10.41
N SER A 259 -10.23 -0.30 10.63
CA SER A 259 -9.93 -1.72 10.36
C SER A 259 -9.60 -2.00 8.88
N TYR A 260 -10.19 -1.22 7.97
CA TYR A 260 -10.10 -1.45 6.53
C TYR A 260 -9.02 -0.63 5.83
N TYR A 261 -8.79 0.62 6.24
CA TYR A 261 -8.00 1.58 5.45
C TYR A 261 -6.84 2.23 6.21
N ASP A 262 -6.78 2.12 7.54
CA ASP A 262 -5.71 2.66 8.39
C ASP A 262 -4.50 1.72 8.47
N GLY A 263 -3.54 2.05 9.32
CA GLY A 263 -2.46 1.18 9.73
C GLY A 263 -1.18 1.39 8.94
N TYR A 264 -1.05 2.47 8.16
CA TYR A 264 0.19 2.79 7.46
C TYR A 264 1.09 3.68 8.33
N HIS A 265 2.24 3.14 8.76
CA HIS A 265 3.31 3.88 9.40
C HIS A 265 4.53 3.97 8.49
N PHE A 266 4.99 5.19 8.22
CA PHE A 266 6.09 5.47 7.30
C PHE A 266 7.43 5.73 7.97
N SER A 267 7.47 5.76 9.30
CA SER A 267 8.66 6.03 10.09
C SER A 267 8.55 5.39 11.48
N LYS A 268 9.62 5.52 12.28
CA LYS A 268 9.67 5.04 13.66
C LYS A 268 8.63 5.72 14.58
N LYS A 269 8.29 6.98 14.32
CA LYS A 269 7.22 7.74 15.00
C LYS A 269 6.31 8.33 13.93
N SER A 270 5.47 7.48 13.35
CA SER A 270 4.47 7.88 12.38
C SER A 270 3.12 8.05 13.06
N GLU A 271 2.33 9.00 12.59
CA GLU A 271 0.89 8.99 12.85
C GLU A 271 0.23 7.77 12.16
N ASP A 272 -0.95 7.38 12.64
CA ASP A 272 -1.87 6.49 11.96
C ASP A 272 -2.33 7.15 10.65
N VAL A 273 -1.94 6.60 9.50
CA VAL A 273 -2.28 7.13 8.17
C VAL A 273 -3.20 6.15 7.42
N PHE A 274 -4.30 6.70 6.91
CA PHE A 274 -5.27 6.03 6.08
C PHE A 274 -4.88 6.12 4.60
N ASN A 275 -5.17 5.05 3.86
CA ASN A 275 -5.12 5.06 2.40
C ASN A 275 -6.15 6.06 1.85
N PRO A 276 -5.73 7.16 1.20
CA PRO A 276 -6.64 8.22 0.81
C PRO A 276 -7.57 7.79 -0.32
N PHE A 277 -7.10 6.92 -1.24
CA PHE A 277 -7.91 6.46 -2.35
C PHE A 277 -9.07 5.57 -1.88
N SER A 278 -8.79 4.59 -1.02
CA SER A 278 -9.84 3.72 -0.49
C SER A 278 -10.83 4.50 0.37
N LEU A 279 -10.33 5.37 1.27
CA LEU A 279 -11.16 6.18 2.15
C LEU A 279 -12.10 7.10 1.36
N VAL A 280 -11.57 7.92 0.44
CA VAL A 280 -12.38 8.87 -0.34
C VAL A 280 -13.37 8.12 -1.25
N LYS A 281 -12.99 6.95 -1.78
CA LYS A 281 -13.91 6.13 -2.58
C LYS A 281 -15.05 5.58 -1.73
N ALA A 282 -14.76 5.12 -0.51
CA ALA A 282 -15.77 4.64 0.44
C ALA A 282 -16.77 5.72 0.84
N LEU A 283 -16.28 6.93 1.14
CA LEU A 283 -17.14 8.07 1.46
C LEU A 283 -18.05 8.44 0.28
N ARG A 284 -17.53 8.39 -0.95
CA ARG A 284 -18.32 8.67 -2.16
C ARG A 284 -19.35 7.59 -2.49
N SER A 285 -18.96 6.31 -2.41
CA SER A 285 -19.85 5.17 -2.72
C SER A 285 -20.82 4.87 -1.58
N LYS A 286 -20.54 5.38 -0.37
CA LYS A 286 -21.23 5.03 0.88
C LYS A 286 -21.11 3.55 1.21
N GLU A 287 -19.97 2.95 0.88
CA GLU A 287 -19.70 1.52 1.02
C GLU A 287 -18.23 1.31 1.41
N ILE A 288 -17.96 0.45 2.38
CA ILE A 288 -16.60 0.04 2.75
C ILE A 288 -16.26 -1.25 2.01
N ALA A 289 -15.32 -1.16 1.07
CA ALA A 289 -14.87 -2.28 0.25
C ALA A 289 -13.37 -2.19 -0.09
N ALA A 290 -12.83 -3.25 -0.71
CA ALA A 290 -11.44 -3.32 -1.13
C ALA A 290 -11.19 -2.52 -2.42
N TYR A 291 -10.95 -1.22 -2.31
CA TYR A 291 -10.82 -0.29 -3.44
C TYR A 291 -9.38 -0.12 -3.98
N TRP A 292 -8.38 -0.04 -3.11
CA TRP A 292 -6.97 0.06 -3.48
C TRP A 292 -6.49 -1.25 -4.09
N PHE A 293 -6.81 -2.40 -3.48
CA PHE A 293 -6.35 -3.69 -3.99
C PHE A 293 -7.03 -4.07 -5.33
N SER A 294 -8.34 -3.83 -5.46
CA SER A 294 -9.09 -4.09 -6.70
C SER A 294 -8.63 -3.24 -7.88
N SER A 295 -7.83 -2.20 -7.62
CA SER A 295 -7.26 -1.35 -8.67
C SER A 295 -6.03 -1.92 -9.37
N GLY A 296 -5.69 -3.17 -9.05
CA GLY A 296 -4.67 -3.98 -9.69
C GLY A 296 -3.42 -4.11 -8.83
N THR A 297 -3.15 -5.34 -8.37
CA THR A 297 -1.85 -5.74 -7.83
C THR A 297 -0.83 -5.70 -8.95
N PRO A 298 0.27 -4.94 -8.81
CA PRO A 298 1.29 -4.90 -9.83
C PRO A 298 1.93 -6.27 -10.04
N ALA A 299 2.09 -6.69 -11.29
CA ALA A 299 2.70 -7.97 -11.66
C ALA A 299 4.11 -8.13 -11.04
N TYR A 300 4.85 -7.03 -10.90
CA TYR A 300 6.19 -7.04 -10.31
C TYR A 300 6.22 -7.54 -8.86
N ILE A 301 5.16 -7.33 -8.05
CA ILE A 301 5.08 -7.84 -6.67
C ILE A 301 4.99 -9.35 -6.68
N ILE A 302 4.09 -9.89 -7.50
CA ILE A 302 3.88 -11.33 -7.64
C ILE A 302 5.15 -12.01 -8.15
N ASN A 303 5.80 -11.43 -9.16
CA ASN A 303 7.06 -11.96 -9.70
C ASN A 303 8.21 -11.89 -8.69
N THR A 304 8.28 -10.82 -7.88
CA THR A 304 9.30 -10.70 -6.82
C THR A 304 9.09 -11.73 -5.72
N LEU A 305 7.85 -11.93 -5.25
CA LEU A 305 7.53 -12.95 -4.26
C LEU A 305 7.93 -14.35 -4.74
N ARG A 306 7.66 -14.68 -6.02
CA ARG A 306 8.10 -15.94 -6.63
C ARG A 306 9.62 -16.07 -6.67
N LYS A 307 10.34 -15.03 -7.12
CA LYS A 307 11.81 -15.02 -7.19
C LYS A 307 12.46 -15.27 -5.83
N HIS A 308 11.93 -14.67 -4.78
CA HIS A 308 12.44 -14.82 -3.41
C HIS A 308 11.82 -16.00 -2.65
N HIS A 309 11.00 -16.84 -3.30
CA HIS A 309 10.35 -18.00 -2.69
C HIS A 309 9.61 -17.69 -1.38
N VAL A 310 8.98 -16.51 -1.31
CA VAL A 310 8.28 -16.04 -0.11
C VAL A 310 6.90 -16.70 -0.02
N GLY A 311 6.67 -17.52 1.01
CA GLY A 311 5.36 -18.09 1.30
C GLY A 311 4.42 -17.08 1.96
N VAL A 312 3.10 -17.35 1.91
CA VAL A 312 2.09 -16.41 2.45
C VAL A 312 2.23 -16.21 3.95
N MET A 313 2.58 -17.27 4.69
CA MET A 313 2.87 -17.23 6.13
C MET A 313 4.23 -16.59 6.44
N ASP A 314 5.12 -16.43 5.46
CA ASP A 314 6.43 -15.81 5.63
C ASP A 314 6.36 -14.27 5.54
N ILE A 315 5.18 -13.67 5.43
CA ILE A 315 5.01 -12.22 5.26
C ILE A 315 4.65 -11.55 6.58
N GLU A 316 3.93 -12.24 7.46
CA GLU A 316 3.41 -11.66 8.71
C GLU A 316 4.47 -11.61 9.82
N GLN A 317 4.35 -10.58 10.67
CA GLN A 317 5.09 -10.45 11.94
C GLN A 317 6.62 -10.56 11.81
N LYS A 318 7.18 -10.08 10.70
CA LYS A 318 8.62 -10.14 10.44
C LYS A 318 9.37 -9.05 11.18
N SER A 319 10.41 -9.45 11.90
CA SER A 319 11.40 -8.52 12.43
C SER A 319 12.53 -8.34 11.43
N VAL A 320 12.87 -7.09 11.12
CA VAL A 320 13.95 -6.73 10.18
C VAL A 320 14.83 -5.65 10.79
N GLY A 321 16.14 -5.75 10.62
CA GLY A 321 17.05 -4.66 11.00
C GLY A 321 16.77 -3.41 10.16
N VAL A 322 16.99 -2.22 10.73
CA VAL A 322 16.79 -0.95 10.00
C VAL A 322 17.62 -0.92 8.70
N ASP A 323 18.83 -1.45 8.72
CA ASP A 323 19.74 -1.47 7.57
C ASP A 323 19.27 -2.41 6.45
N ASP A 324 18.70 -3.57 6.80
CA ASP A 324 18.12 -4.53 5.83
C ASP A 324 16.80 -4.02 5.22
N PHE A 325 16.17 -3.05 5.88
CA PHE A 325 14.90 -2.47 5.48
C PHE A 325 15.06 -1.29 4.52
N ASP A 326 16.10 -0.47 4.71
CA ASP A 326 16.37 0.71 3.86
C ASP A 326 17.31 0.38 2.69
N VAL A 327 17.10 -0.78 2.06
CA VAL A 327 17.91 -1.27 0.93
C VAL A 327 17.23 -0.95 -0.40
N SER A 328 18.05 -0.62 -1.41
CA SER A 328 17.59 -0.51 -2.80
C SER A 328 16.98 -1.83 -3.29
N PRO A 329 15.89 -1.82 -4.08
CA PRO A 329 15.37 -3.04 -4.70
C PRO A 329 16.43 -3.85 -5.49
N GLU A 330 17.51 -3.23 -5.94
CA GLU A 330 18.60 -3.90 -6.67
C GLU A 330 19.50 -4.79 -5.80
N GLN A 331 19.62 -4.44 -4.52
CA GLN A 331 20.51 -5.08 -3.55
C GLN A 331 19.72 -5.95 -2.56
N MET A 332 18.39 -5.99 -2.69
CA MET A 332 17.53 -6.72 -1.78
C MET A 332 17.80 -8.22 -1.85
N THR A 333 18.00 -8.82 -0.67
CA THR A 333 18.10 -10.28 -0.50
C THR A 333 16.73 -10.90 -0.16
N SER A 334 15.75 -10.08 0.20
CA SER A 334 14.36 -10.46 0.49
C SER A 334 13.36 -9.55 -0.22
N ALA A 335 12.10 -9.98 -0.31
CA ALA A 335 11.02 -9.14 -0.86
C ALA A 335 10.50 -8.08 0.12
N LEU A 336 10.94 -8.09 1.39
CA LEU A 336 10.36 -7.25 2.46
C LEU A 336 10.48 -5.75 2.18
N PRO A 337 11.64 -5.19 1.76
CA PRO A 337 11.75 -3.77 1.46
C PRO A 337 10.77 -3.34 0.36
N LEU A 338 10.61 -4.18 -0.67
CA LEU A 338 9.70 -3.89 -1.77
C LEU A 338 8.23 -3.92 -1.31
N LEU A 339 7.84 -4.93 -0.51
CA LEU A 339 6.48 -5.04 0.04
C LEU A 339 6.13 -3.85 0.93
N TYR A 340 7.08 -3.34 1.72
CA TYR A 340 6.87 -2.12 2.50
C TYR A 340 6.73 -0.88 1.60
N GLN A 341 7.67 -0.64 0.70
CA GLN A 341 7.68 0.54 -0.17
C GLN A 341 6.41 0.63 -1.05
N SER A 342 5.91 -0.53 -1.48
CA SER A 342 4.67 -0.65 -2.26
C SER A 342 3.39 -0.64 -1.42
N GLY A 343 3.48 -0.64 -0.09
CA GLY A 343 2.34 -0.50 0.83
C GLY A 343 1.62 -1.82 1.17
N TYR A 344 2.23 -2.97 0.88
CA TYR A 344 1.71 -4.27 1.32
C TYR A 344 2.11 -4.62 2.75
N LEU A 345 3.24 -4.08 3.21
CA LEU A 345 3.66 -4.15 4.61
C LEU A 345 3.80 -2.75 5.19
N THR A 346 3.73 -2.67 6.51
CA THR A 346 3.90 -1.44 7.28
C THR A 346 4.71 -1.69 8.54
N ILE A 347 5.22 -0.62 9.16
CA ILE A 347 5.85 -0.70 10.48
C ILE A 347 4.75 -0.81 11.55
N LYS A 348 4.76 -1.88 12.35
CA LYS A 348 3.88 -2.03 13.52
C LYS A 348 4.57 -1.62 14.80
N LYS A 349 5.89 -1.84 14.89
CA LYS A 349 6.68 -1.50 16.08
C LYS A 349 8.12 -1.22 15.70
N TYR A 350 8.75 -0.30 16.43
CA TYR A 350 10.20 -0.06 16.38
C TYR A 350 10.83 -0.44 17.72
N ASN A 351 11.90 -1.22 17.68
CA ASN A 351 12.73 -1.54 18.83
C ASN A 351 14.02 -0.70 18.79
N PRO A 352 14.20 0.29 19.68
CA PRO A 352 15.37 1.15 19.66
C PRO A 352 16.65 0.43 20.12
N ILE A 353 16.54 -0.61 20.93
CA ILE A 353 17.70 -1.37 21.45
C ILE A 353 18.29 -2.24 20.35
N LEU A 354 17.43 -2.95 19.62
CA LEU A 354 17.84 -3.85 18.54
C LEU A 354 17.97 -3.14 17.18
N GLN A 355 17.59 -1.86 17.10
CA GLN A 355 17.46 -1.11 15.85
C GLN A 355 16.71 -1.91 14.78
N SER A 356 15.52 -2.40 15.15
CA SER A 356 14.71 -3.26 14.29
C SER A 356 13.26 -2.80 14.20
N TYR A 357 12.63 -3.10 13.06
CA TYR A 357 11.21 -2.91 12.83
C TYR A 357 10.49 -4.26 12.84
N GLN A 358 9.30 -4.28 13.43
CA GLN A 358 8.31 -5.34 13.28
C GLN A 358 7.35 -4.93 12.16
N LEU A 359 7.26 -5.73 11.10
CA LEU A 359 6.44 -5.48 9.94
C LEU A 359 5.23 -6.41 9.90
N ASP A 360 4.10 -5.88 9.42
CA ASP A 360 2.89 -6.65 9.15
C ASP A 360 2.01 -5.95 8.11
N TYR A 361 0.91 -6.57 7.69
CA TYR A 361 -0.09 -5.94 6.84
C TYR A 361 -0.66 -4.66 7.52
N PRO A 362 -0.88 -3.58 6.76
CA PRO A 362 -1.45 -2.36 7.31
C PRO A 362 -2.86 -2.58 7.86
N ASN A 363 -3.72 -3.22 7.07
CA ASN A 363 -5.14 -3.39 7.34
C ASN A 363 -5.73 -4.63 6.67
N LYS A 364 -7.03 -4.85 6.94
CA LYS A 364 -7.82 -5.95 6.39
C LYS A 364 -7.87 -5.93 4.85
N GLU A 365 -7.98 -4.76 4.23
CA GLU A 365 -8.02 -4.65 2.76
C GLU A 365 -6.78 -5.29 2.13
N VAL A 366 -5.60 -4.89 2.60
CA VAL A 366 -4.33 -5.37 2.04
C VAL A 366 -4.10 -6.85 2.37
N ARG A 367 -4.39 -7.29 3.61
CA ARG A 367 -4.25 -8.69 4.03
C ARG A 367 -5.09 -9.62 3.16
N VAL A 368 -6.39 -9.35 3.05
CA VAL A 368 -7.33 -10.15 2.24
C VAL A 368 -6.93 -10.13 0.77
N GLY A 369 -6.55 -8.96 0.26
CA GLY A 369 -6.08 -8.83 -1.12
C GLY A 369 -4.88 -9.73 -1.41
N MET A 370 -3.83 -9.64 -0.59
CA MET A 370 -2.60 -10.41 -0.76
C MET A 370 -2.86 -11.91 -0.69
N VAL A 371 -3.62 -12.36 0.30
CA VAL A 371 -4.06 -13.75 0.43
C VAL A 371 -4.80 -14.20 -0.83
N ARG A 372 -5.73 -13.39 -1.35
CA ARG A 372 -6.48 -13.71 -2.58
C ARG A 372 -5.58 -13.79 -3.82
N SER A 373 -4.54 -12.96 -3.91
CA SER A 373 -3.61 -13.00 -5.04
C SER A 373 -2.63 -14.16 -4.98
N LEU A 374 -2.31 -14.66 -3.78
CA LEU A 374 -1.39 -15.78 -3.59
C LEU A 374 -2.11 -17.13 -3.52
N ALA A 375 -3.40 -17.13 -3.17
CA ALA A 375 -4.24 -18.32 -3.07
C ALA A 375 -4.17 -19.25 -4.29
N PRO A 376 -4.18 -18.79 -5.56
CA PRO A 376 -4.09 -19.70 -6.71
C PRO A 376 -2.82 -20.54 -6.79
N ASN A 377 -1.75 -20.19 -6.05
CA ASN A 377 -0.52 -20.99 -5.97
C ASN A 377 -0.64 -22.19 -5.01
N TYR A 378 -1.64 -22.20 -4.13
CA TYR A 378 -1.81 -23.20 -3.06
C TYR A 378 -3.18 -23.90 -3.11
N LEU A 379 -4.21 -23.17 -3.50
CA LEU A 379 -5.60 -23.60 -3.61
C LEU A 379 -5.94 -23.94 -5.06
N SER A 380 -7.22 -24.23 -5.34
CA SER A 380 -7.67 -24.45 -6.71
C SER A 380 -7.24 -23.26 -7.59
N PRO A 381 -6.58 -23.51 -8.75
CA PRO A 381 -6.15 -22.44 -9.63
C PRO A 381 -7.33 -21.69 -10.25
N ILE A 382 -8.54 -22.26 -10.19
CA ILE A 382 -9.78 -21.63 -10.60
C ILE A 382 -10.35 -20.85 -9.41
N SER A 383 -10.16 -19.53 -9.42
CA SER A 383 -10.61 -18.62 -8.35
C SER A 383 -12.12 -18.68 -8.07
N LEU A 384 -12.94 -18.98 -9.08
CA LEU A 384 -14.38 -19.20 -8.95
C LEU A 384 -14.72 -20.35 -8.02
N ASN A 385 -13.93 -21.44 -8.04
CA ASN A 385 -14.14 -22.60 -7.17
C ASN A 385 -13.84 -22.23 -5.71
N ASN A 386 -12.81 -21.40 -5.47
CA ASN A 386 -12.45 -20.95 -4.14
C ASN A 386 -13.53 -20.03 -3.55
N ASN A 387 -14.01 -19.04 -4.31
CA ASN A 387 -15.09 -18.17 -3.85
C ASN A 387 -16.39 -18.95 -3.59
N SER A 388 -16.76 -19.87 -4.49
CA SER A 388 -17.95 -20.72 -4.33
C SER A 388 -17.91 -21.53 -3.03
N PHE A 389 -16.78 -22.18 -2.75
CA PHE A 389 -16.58 -22.90 -1.49
C PHE A 389 -16.73 -21.99 -0.25
N ILE A 390 -16.11 -20.81 -0.25
CA ILE A 390 -16.19 -19.89 0.89
C ILE A 390 -17.64 -19.45 1.13
N PHE A 391 -18.40 -19.14 0.08
CA PHE A 391 -19.82 -18.79 0.22
C PHE A 391 -20.66 -19.95 0.73
N ASP A 392 -20.50 -21.15 0.17
CA ASP A 392 -21.18 -22.35 0.63
C ASP A 392 -20.88 -22.64 2.10
N PHE A 393 -19.62 -22.51 2.53
CA PHE A 393 -19.20 -22.74 3.91
C PHE A 393 -19.85 -21.73 4.86
N LEU A 394 -19.78 -20.43 4.53
CA LEU A 394 -20.38 -19.37 5.34
C LEU A 394 -21.90 -19.49 5.40
N GLU A 395 -22.56 -19.88 4.31
CA GLU A 395 -24.02 -20.11 4.31
C GLU A 395 -24.42 -21.21 5.30
N GLN A 396 -23.62 -22.29 5.41
CA GLN A 396 -23.85 -23.33 6.41
C GLN A 396 -23.66 -22.79 7.84
N LEU A 397 -22.65 -21.95 8.07
CA LEU A 397 -22.46 -21.31 9.38
C LEU A 397 -23.61 -20.38 9.76
N TYR A 398 -24.15 -19.59 8.83
CA TYR A 398 -25.33 -18.76 9.08
C TYR A 398 -26.59 -19.58 9.42
N LYS A 399 -26.64 -20.84 8.98
CA LYS A 399 -27.69 -21.80 9.33
C LYS A 399 -27.37 -22.58 10.61
N ASN A 400 -26.31 -22.19 11.35
CA ASN A 400 -25.78 -22.90 12.51
C ASN A 400 -25.44 -24.38 12.25
N ASN A 401 -25.08 -24.72 11.01
CA ASN A 401 -24.77 -26.08 10.55
C ASN A 401 -23.26 -26.27 10.34
N MET A 402 -22.51 -26.41 11.44
CA MET A 402 -21.06 -26.64 11.38
C MET A 402 -20.70 -27.96 10.69
N ASP A 403 -21.49 -29.02 10.87
CA ASP A 403 -21.30 -30.29 10.15
C ASP A 403 -21.36 -30.10 8.63
N GLY A 404 -22.37 -29.38 8.15
CA GLY A 404 -22.49 -29.05 6.73
C GLY A 404 -21.32 -28.21 6.22
N ALA A 405 -20.84 -27.25 7.02
CA ALA A 405 -19.67 -26.44 6.68
C ALA A 405 -18.41 -27.31 6.53
N LEU A 406 -18.15 -28.20 7.49
CA LEU A 406 -16.99 -29.11 7.46
C LEU A 406 -17.08 -30.13 6.33
N GLN A 407 -18.28 -30.61 5.96
CA GLN A 407 -18.48 -31.44 4.78
C GLN A 407 -18.12 -30.70 3.48
N LYS A 408 -18.51 -29.42 3.36
CA LYS A 408 -18.11 -28.57 2.22
C LYS A 408 -16.60 -28.40 2.16
N MET A 409 -15.95 -28.19 3.30
CA MET A 409 -14.49 -28.08 3.40
C MET A 409 -13.79 -29.39 3.05
N GLN A 410 -14.29 -30.53 3.53
CA GLN A 410 -13.80 -31.85 3.18
C GLN A 410 -13.87 -32.09 1.66
N ALA A 411 -15.00 -31.79 1.03
CA ALA A 411 -15.18 -31.93 -0.42
C ALA A 411 -14.25 -31.00 -1.21
N TYR A 412 -14.11 -29.75 -0.75
CA TYR A 412 -13.22 -28.77 -1.37
C TYR A 412 -11.75 -29.21 -1.32
N LEU A 413 -11.25 -29.62 -0.15
CA LEU A 413 -9.87 -30.09 0.02
C LEU A 413 -9.57 -31.32 -0.86
N ALA A 414 -10.50 -32.27 -0.93
CA ALA A 414 -10.38 -33.45 -1.78
C ALA A 414 -10.32 -33.11 -3.29
N SER A 415 -10.85 -31.95 -3.69
CA SER A 415 -10.82 -31.48 -5.09
C SER A 415 -9.50 -30.79 -5.48
N ILE A 416 -8.66 -30.43 -4.51
CA ILE A 416 -7.39 -29.73 -4.78
C ILE A 416 -6.42 -30.67 -5.49
N SER A 417 -5.90 -30.26 -6.65
CA SER A 417 -5.02 -31.08 -7.47
C SER A 417 -3.81 -31.62 -6.70
N ASN A 418 -3.47 -32.88 -6.96
CA ASN A 418 -2.28 -33.54 -6.41
C ASN A 418 -0.94 -32.83 -6.75
N ARG A 419 -0.94 -31.91 -7.73
CA ARG A 419 0.23 -31.14 -8.17
C ARG A 419 0.54 -29.92 -7.29
N LEU A 420 -0.41 -29.44 -6.47
CA LEU A 420 -0.20 -28.34 -5.54
C LEU A 420 0.54 -28.85 -4.30
N ALA A 421 1.36 -27.99 -3.69
CA ALA A 421 2.20 -28.28 -2.54
C ALA A 421 1.34 -28.55 -1.29
N ASN A 422 0.77 -29.75 -1.20
CA ASN A 422 -0.06 -30.28 -0.10
C ASN A 422 0.47 -31.66 0.34
N LYS A 423 1.78 -31.76 0.65
CA LYS A 423 2.46 -33.04 0.93
C LYS A 423 2.93 -33.21 2.37
N ASN A 424 2.98 -32.13 3.14
CA ASN A 424 3.48 -32.13 4.52
C ASN A 424 2.58 -31.26 5.42
N GLU A 425 2.83 -31.30 6.73
CA GLU A 425 2.07 -30.55 7.73
C GLU A 425 2.08 -29.03 7.48
N LYS A 426 3.21 -28.47 7.04
CA LYS A 426 3.35 -27.04 6.74
C LYS A 426 2.45 -26.61 5.58
N ASP A 427 2.38 -27.44 4.54
CA ASP A 427 1.51 -27.21 3.40
C ASP A 427 0.02 -27.23 3.82
N PHE A 428 -0.36 -28.21 4.65
CA PHE A 428 -1.70 -28.31 5.22
C PHE A 428 -2.08 -27.07 6.03
N GLN A 429 -1.20 -26.64 6.94
CA GLN A 429 -1.38 -25.41 7.71
C GLN A 429 -1.54 -24.20 6.79
N THR A 430 -0.76 -24.13 5.72
CA THR A 430 -0.84 -23.05 4.72
C THR A 430 -2.22 -23.00 4.05
N VAL A 431 -2.78 -24.14 3.67
CA VAL A 431 -4.12 -24.21 3.05
C VAL A 431 -5.20 -23.72 4.01
N PHE A 432 -5.19 -24.15 5.27
CA PHE A 432 -6.19 -23.73 6.26
C PHE A 432 -6.10 -22.26 6.58
N TYR A 433 -4.88 -21.75 6.80
CA TYR A 433 -4.63 -20.33 6.96
C TYR A 433 -5.17 -19.51 5.79
N LEU A 434 -4.94 -19.95 4.55
CA LEU A 434 -5.48 -19.26 3.37
C LEU A 434 -7.02 -19.25 3.37
N ILE A 435 -7.65 -20.38 3.68
CA ILE A 435 -9.11 -20.49 3.76
C ILE A 435 -9.66 -19.54 4.83
N PHE A 436 -9.12 -19.57 6.04
CA PHE A 436 -9.58 -18.73 7.14
C PHE A 436 -9.35 -17.24 6.89
N ASN A 437 -8.22 -16.86 6.29
CA ASN A 437 -7.98 -15.47 5.89
C ASN A 437 -8.92 -15.00 4.77
N LEU A 438 -9.28 -15.88 3.82
CA LEU A 438 -10.30 -15.59 2.82
C LEU A 438 -11.70 -15.45 3.44
N MET A 439 -12.04 -16.27 4.45
CA MET A 439 -13.28 -16.11 5.24
C MET A 439 -13.28 -14.81 6.03
N GLY A 440 -12.10 -14.38 6.51
CA GLY A 440 -11.86 -13.10 7.18
C GLY A 440 -12.35 -11.89 6.37
N ALA A 441 -12.49 -12.01 5.05
CA ALA A 441 -13.11 -10.99 4.21
C ALA A 441 -14.59 -10.73 4.56
N TYR A 442 -15.29 -11.72 5.09
CA TYR A 442 -16.74 -11.72 5.31
C TYR A 442 -17.13 -11.77 6.79
N ILE A 443 -16.35 -12.47 7.62
CA ILE A 443 -16.58 -12.60 9.06
C ILE A 443 -15.32 -12.23 9.84
N LEU A 444 -15.47 -11.94 11.14
CA LEU A 444 -14.30 -11.78 12.01
C LEU A 444 -13.71 -13.16 12.28
N VAL A 445 -12.43 -13.30 11.95
CA VAL A 445 -11.63 -14.49 12.19
C VAL A 445 -10.42 -14.09 13.01
N GLU A 446 -10.30 -14.64 14.21
CA GLU A 446 -9.14 -14.46 15.07
C GLU A 446 -8.24 -15.69 15.04
N GLU A 447 -6.94 -15.46 15.07
CA GLU A 447 -5.91 -16.51 15.11
C GLU A 447 -5.04 -16.35 16.37
N ASP A 448 -5.47 -15.62 17.40
CA ASP A 448 -4.64 -15.37 18.59
C ASP A 448 -5.49 -15.30 19.86
N SER A 449 -5.05 -15.96 20.93
CA SER A 449 -5.64 -15.82 22.27
C SER A 449 -4.54 -15.61 23.31
N ALA A 450 -4.84 -14.88 24.39
CA ALA A 450 -3.85 -14.47 25.41
C ALA A 450 -3.10 -15.63 26.12
N ILE A 451 -3.55 -16.88 25.98
CA ILE A 451 -3.01 -18.09 26.64
C ILE A 451 -2.36 -19.06 25.62
N GLY A 452 -2.44 -18.74 24.32
CA GLY A 452 -1.93 -19.53 23.21
C GLY A 452 -2.75 -19.32 21.94
N ARG A 453 -2.20 -19.70 20.78
CA ARG A 453 -2.85 -19.55 19.48
C ARG A 453 -3.80 -20.72 19.21
N ALA A 454 -5.10 -20.45 19.15
CA ALA A 454 -6.06 -21.34 18.49
C ALA A 454 -5.85 -21.25 16.97
N ASP A 455 -6.08 -22.32 16.22
CA ASP A 455 -5.89 -22.29 14.78
C ASP A 455 -6.87 -21.34 14.07
N ALA A 456 -8.12 -21.26 14.53
CA ALA A 456 -9.07 -20.23 14.11
C ALA A 456 -10.22 -20.04 15.10
N VAL A 457 -10.66 -18.80 15.28
CA VAL A 457 -11.90 -18.45 15.98
C VAL A 457 -12.81 -17.67 15.03
N LEU A 458 -14.01 -18.20 14.75
CA LEU A 458 -14.98 -17.59 13.85
C LEU A 458 -16.09 -16.91 14.65
N HIS A 459 -16.29 -15.62 14.45
CA HIS A 459 -17.38 -14.87 15.09
C HIS A 459 -18.57 -14.74 14.16
N MET A 460 -19.65 -15.44 14.48
CA MET A 460 -20.96 -15.29 13.86
C MET A 460 -21.84 -14.35 14.71
N PRO A 461 -23.01 -13.90 14.19
CA PRO A 461 -23.91 -13.02 14.95
C PRO A 461 -24.33 -13.58 16.32
N ASP A 462 -24.61 -14.89 16.40
CA ASP A 462 -25.14 -15.59 17.57
C ASP A 462 -24.19 -16.65 18.17
N THR A 463 -23.14 -17.04 17.42
CA THR A 463 -22.26 -18.15 17.78
C THR A 463 -20.77 -17.79 17.61
N ILE A 464 -19.91 -18.29 18.49
CA ILE A 464 -18.45 -18.25 18.38
C ILE A 464 -17.96 -19.69 18.22
N TYR A 465 -17.26 -19.96 17.11
CA TYR A 465 -16.64 -21.25 16.85
C TYR A 465 -15.15 -21.18 17.14
N VAL A 466 -14.66 -22.00 18.07
CA VAL A 466 -13.23 -22.17 18.33
C VAL A 466 -12.78 -23.47 17.68
N MET A 467 -11.86 -23.37 16.73
CA MET A 467 -11.42 -24.48 15.88
C MET A 467 -9.95 -24.82 16.15
N GLU A 468 -9.66 -26.11 16.24
CA GLU A 468 -8.31 -26.64 16.37
C GLU A 468 -8.11 -27.80 15.39
N LEU A 469 -6.96 -27.80 14.73
CA LEU A 469 -6.61 -28.70 13.65
C LEU A 469 -5.43 -29.58 14.06
N LYS A 470 -5.48 -30.85 13.62
CA LYS A 470 -4.40 -31.80 13.81
C LYS A 470 -4.11 -32.57 12.53
N PHE A 471 -2.83 -32.57 12.16
CA PHE A 471 -2.31 -33.37 11.05
C PHE A 471 -2.05 -34.80 11.51
N ASP A 472 -2.73 -35.79 10.92
CA ASP A 472 -2.61 -37.22 11.25
C ASP A 472 -2.77 -37.57 12.75
N LYS A 473 -3.54 -36.77 13.51
CA LYS A 473 -3.95 -37.08 14.89
C LYS A 473 -5.45 -36.90 15.10
N THR A 474 -5.99 -37.42 16.19
CA THR A 474 -7.44 -37.50 16.42
C THR A 474 -8.11 -36.14 16.64
N ALA A 475 -9.41 -36.04 16.31
CA ALA A 475 -10.21 -34.84 16.58
C ALA A 475 -10.40 -34.61 18.10
N GLU A 476 -10.34 -35.68 18.90
CA GLU A 476 -10.36 -35.66 20.37
C GLU A 476 -9.14 -34.94 20.94
N GLU A 477 -7.96 -35.19 20.39
CA GLU A 477 -6.75 -34.47 20.79
C GLU A 477 -6.84 -32.97 20.48
N ALA A 478 -7.47 -32.61 19.35
CA ALA A 478 -7.73 -31.22 19.00
C ALA A 478 -8.67 -30.55 20.03
N LEU A 479 -9.79 -31.19 20.35
CA LEU A 479 -10.71 -30.68 21.38
C LEU A 479 -10.06 -30.57 22.76
N LYS A 480 -9.24 -31.57 23.13
CA LYS A 480 -8.51 -31.55 24.40
C LYS A 480 -7.57 -30.34 24.48
N GLN A 481 -6.89 -29.99 23.39
CA GLN A 481 -6.05 -28.79 23.38
C GLN A 481 -6.85 -27.51 23.59
N ILE A 482 -8.04 -27.39 22.99
CA ILE A 482 -8.94 -26.24 23.21
C ILE A 482 -9.26 -26.09 24.70
N ASP A 483 -9.60 -27.21 25.36
CA ASP A 483 -9.94 -27.24 26.78
C ASP A 483 -8.73 -26.95 27.67
N ASP A 484 -7.59 -27.63 27.43
CA ASP A 484 -6.36 -27.50 28.21
C ASP A 484 -5.79 -26.06 28.16
N LYS A 485 -5.99 -25.36 27.05
CA LYS A 485 -5.53 -23.98 26.85
C LYS A 485 -6.57 -22.93 27.24
N GLY A 486 -7.81 -23.34 27.51
CA GLY A 486 -8.88 -22.43 27.89
C GLY A 486 -9.23 -21.40 26.80
N TYR A 487 -9.18 -21.79 25.53
CA TYR A 487 -9.38 -20.85 24.40
C TYR A 487 -10.78 -20.21 24.37
N LEU A 488 -11.75 -20.75 25.10
CA LEU A 488 -13.11 -20.19 25.20
C LEU A 488 -13.23 -19.08 26.26
N ILE A 489 -12.29 -19.00 27.21
CA ILE A 489 -12.35 -18.07 28.34
C ILE A 489 -12.53 -16.61 27.90
N PRO A 490 -11.80 -16.09 26.89
CA PRO A 490 -11.93 -14.69 26.46
C PRO A 490 -13.33 -14.32 25.97
N TYR A 491 -14.09 -15.29 25.48
CA TYR A 491 -15.38 -15.10 24.81
C TYR A 491 -16.59 -15.40 25.71
N SER A 492 -16.33 -15.87 26.93
CA SER A 492 -17.38 -16.28 27.89
C SER A 492 -18.34 -15.15 28.29
N ALA A 493 -17.90 -13.89 28.18
CA ALA A 493 -18.70 -12.71 28.51
C ALA A 493 -19.53 -12.16 27.33
N ASP A 494 -19.34 -12.68 26.10
CA ASP A 494 -19.98 -12.14 24.89
C ASP A 494 -21.47 -12.47 24.78
N GLY A 495 -21.98 -13.38 25.62
CA GLY A 495 -23.38 -13.82 25.60
C GLY A 495 -23.79 -14.64 24.37
N LYS A 496 -22.82 -14.99 23.52
CA LYS A 496 -22.99 -15.83 22.32
C LYS A 496 -22.87 -17.31 22.67
N ARG A 497 -23.48 -18.17 21.86
CA ARG A 497 -23.26 -19.62 21.94
C ARG A 497 -21.80 -19.92 21.60
N MET A 498 -21.14 -20.76 22.39
CA MET A 498 -19.75 -21.16 22.12
C MET A 498 -19.71 -22.60 21.64
N VAL A 499 -18.93 -22.88 20.61
CA VAL A 499 -18.82 -24.21 20.02
C VAL A 499 -17.36 -24.54 19.75
N LYS A 500 -16.92 -25.70 20.25
CA LYS A 500 -15.59 -26.26 20.04
C LYS A 500 -15.61 -27.18 18.82
N VAL A 501 -14.62 -27.05 17.95
CA VAL A 501 -14.50 -27.86 16.74
C VAL A 501 -13.09 -28.43 16.65
N GLY A 502 -12.97 -29.75 16.85
CA GLY A 502 -11.71 -30.48 16.64
C GLY A 502 -11.69 -31.14 15.26
N ILE A 503 -10.64 -30.92 14.48
CA ILE A 503 -10.54 -31.39 13.10
C ILE A 503 -9.28 -32.24 12.92
N ASN A 504 -9.45 -33.45 12.41
CA ASN A 504 -8.36 -34.28 11.91
C ASN A 504 -8.20 -34.09 10.39
N TYR A 505 -6.98 -33.82 9.95
CA TYR A 505 -6.59 -33.98 8.57
C TYR A 505 -5.90 -35.33 8.35
N ASP A 506 -6.40 -36.06 7.36
CA ASP A 506 -5.88 -37.37 6.96
C ASP A 506 -4.98 -37.16 5.74
N SER A 507 -3.67 -37.30 5.94
CA SER A 507 -2.67 -37.07 4.90
C SER A 507 -2.76 -38.08 3.75
N GLN A 508 -3.30 -39.28 4.00
CA GLN A 508 -3.50 -40.31 2.97
C GLN A 508 -4.69 -39.96 2.07
N LYS A 509 -5.80 -39.53 2.67
CA LYS A 509 -7.00 -39.09 1.93
C LYS A 509 -6.87 -37.66 1.40
N ARG A 510 -5.89 -36.90 1.90
CA ARG A 510 -5.62 -35.49 1.56
C ARG A 510 -6.84 -34.58 1.78
N THR A 511 -7.59 -34.88 2.84
CA THR A 511 -8.78 -34.13 3.22
C THR A 511 -9.06 -34.34 4.71
N ILE A 512 -10.10 -33.72 5.24
CA ILE A 512 -10.56 -33.96 6.61
C ILE A 512 -10.96 -35.42 6.75
N GLY A 513 -10.35 -36.14 7.69
CA GLY A 513 -10.66 -37.54 7.98
C GLY A 513 -11.84 -37.68 8.94
N GLN A 514 -11.79 -36.92 10.03
CA GLN A 514 -12.78 -36.89 11.11
C GLN A 514 -12.88 -35.47 11.68
N TRP A 515 -14.05 -35.11 12.19
CA TRP A 515 -14.22 -33.94 13.06
C TRP A 515 -15.10 -34.26 14.26
N LYS A 516 -15.01 -33.43 15.29
CA LYS A 516 -15.92 -33.45 16.44
C LYS A 516 -16.34 -32.02 16.78
N ILE A 517 -17.63 -31.88 17.07
CA ILE A 517 -18.27 -30.60 17.42
C ILE A 517 -18.87 -30.77 18.82
N VAL A 518 -18.54 -29.88 19.74
CA VAL A 518 -18.99 -29.93 21.15
C VAL A 518 -19.38 -28.54 21.60
N GLU A 519 -20.50 -28.41 22.32
CA GLU A 519 -20.87 -27.15 22.96
C GLU A 519 -19.84 -26.73 24.01
N GLY A 520 -19.56 -25.43 24.04
CA GLY A 520 -18.56 -24.77 24.87
C GLY A 520 -19.03 -24.45 26.28
#